data_AF-A0AAX4HFU5-F1
#
_entry.id   AF-A0AAX4HFU5-F1
#
_cell.length_a   1.000
_cell.length_b   1.000
_cell.length_c   1.000
_cell.angle_alpha   90.00
_cell.angle_beta   90.00
_cell.angle_gamma   90.00
#
_symmetry.space_group_name_H-M   'P 1'
#
loop_
_entity.id
_entity.type
_entity.pdbx_description
1 polymer ?
#
loop_
_entity_poly.entity_id
_entity_poly.type
_entity_poly.pdbx_seq_one_letter_code
_entity_poly.pdbx_strand_id
1 'polypeptide(L)'
;MREIKYIKDVADWSKTIDANKYLLANFTASWCGPCKFIKPFVDQLYQKDEYKKIEFVRIDTDTVPDVCTQFGISGIPSFVLLELGKEIDRVTGDFQADLPLALSKLAQRAAGDASVEQRASTVQSAVFKDVQKFIPNGFELLNNIIHFGDSVALNIMALQKNNDDIKNVLRENPKGDATVYTDADSQGLFFVQLNNISKVHSILLKLSKPQAGENTNLDAEELEDECQHPSVVKVWANKPSILSFDDAAGDTNAQNVTKIEAADLPGWYEVKLKYVRFQSVQTLNIFVDGEDEDNHTVIEQILLVGVSGDSAKSQPINTDD
;
A
#
# COMPACT_ATOMS: atom_id res chain seq x y z
N MET A 1 -22.07 14.06 20.74
CA MET A 1 -21.40 12.92 21.38
C MET A 1 -21.31 11.80 20.35
N ARG A 2 -20.17 11.12 20.25
CA ARG A 2 -20.02 9.99 19.32
C ARG A 2 -20.79 8.79 19.86
N GLU A 3 -21.40 7.98 19.01
CA GLU A 3 -22.16 6.80 19.44
C GLU A 3 -21.53 5.52 18.87
N ILE A 4 -21.27 4.55 19.74
CA ILE A 4 -20.71 3.25 19.36
C ILE A 4 -21.79 2.42 18.69
N LYS A 5 -21.60 2.13 17.40
CA LYS A 5 -22.57 1.36 16.59
C LYS A 5 -22.47 -0.13 16.87
N TYR A 6 -23.59 -0.82 16.67
CA TYR A 6 -23.65 -2.28 16.63
C TYR A 6 -23.51 -2.76 15.19
N ILE A 7 -22.65 -3.75 14.99
CA ILE A 7 -22.51 -4.45 13.71
C ILE A 7 -23.75 -5.31 13.48
N LYS A 8 -24.35 -5.16 12.31
CA LYS A 8 -25.64 -5.81 11.98
C LYS A 8 -25.48 -7.21 11.40
N ASP A 9 -24.46 -7.40 10.57
CA ASP A 9 -24.19 -8.62 9.83
C ASP A 9 -22.72 -8.67 9.38
N VAL A 10 -22.33 -9.74 8.69
CA VAL A 10 -20.97 -9.96 8.21
C VAL A 10 -20.55 -8.94 7.14
N ALA A 11 -21.48 -8.43 6.33
CA ALA A 11 -21.17 -7.43 5.30
C ALA A 11 -20.88 -6.06 5.94
N ASP A 12 -21.67 -5.67 6.95
CA ASP A 12 -21.44 -4.49 7.77
C ASP A 12 -20.10 -4.59 8.53
N TRP A 13 -19.75 -5.78 9.01
CA TRP A 13 -18.45 -6.05 9.62
C TRP A 13 -17.28 -5.83 8.67
N SER A 14 -17.32 -6.46 7.48
CA SER A 14 -16.28 -6.31 6.45
C SER A 14 -16.08 -4.85 6.10
N LYS A 15 -17.18 -4.14 5.80
CA LYS A 15 -17.14 -2.72 5.47
C LYS A 15 -16.55 -1.87 6.59
N THR A 16 -16.87 -2.19 7.85
CA THR A 16 -16.37 -1.45 9.00
C THR A 16 -14.86 -1.65 9.17
N ILE A 17 -14.36 -2.88 9.02
CA ILE A 17 -12.92 -3.14 9.05
C ILE A 17 -12.21 -2.38 7.93
N ASP A 18 -12.71 -2.47 6.69
CA ASP A 18 -12.07 -1.85 5.53
C ASP A 18 -12.02 -0.32 5.61
N ALA A 19 -13.06 0.28 6.21
CA ALA A 19 -13.16 1.72 6.38
C ALA A 19 -12.33 2.29 7.54
N ASN A 20 -11.87 1.45 8.47
CA ASN A 20 -11.22 1.90 9.70
C ASN A 20 -9.88 1.21 9.92
N LYS A 21 -8.80 1.96 9.70
CA LYS A 21 -7.43 1.49 9.94
C LYS A 21 -7.19 1.04 11.38
N TYR A 22 -7.77 1.75 12.36
CA TYR A 22 -7.66 1.42 13.79
C TYR A 22 -9.04 1.22 14.39
N LEU A 23 -9.27 0.05 14.99
CA LEU A 23 -10.60 -0.32 15.47
C LEU A 23 -10.54 -1.08 16.81
N LEU A 24 -11.50 -0.81 17.68
CA LEU A 24 -11.81 -1.59 18.87
C LEU A 24 -13.13 -2.35 18.64
N ALA A 25 -13.05 -3.67 18.57
CA ALA A 25 -14.20 -4.56 18.50
C ALA A 25 -14.57 -5.03 19.91
N ASN A 26 -15.74 -4.60 20.40
CA ASN A 26 -16.30 -5.00 21.69
C ASN A 26 -17.35 -6.10 21.50
N PHE A 27 -16.97 -7.34 21.80
CA PHE A 27 -17.86 -8.49 21.77
C PHE A 27 -18.70 -8.54 23.06
N THR A 28 -20.01 -8.54 22.90
CA THR A 28 -20.98 -8.31 23.98
C THR A 28 -22.28 -9.09 23.74
N ALA A 29 -23.18 -9.06 24.71
CA ALA A 29 -24.55 -9.53 24.55
C ALA A 29 -25.51 -8.82 25.51
N SER A 30 -26.78 -8.71 25.12
CA SER A 30 -27.81 -8.05 25.93
C SER A 30 -28.12 -8.75 27.26
N TRP A 31 -27.83 -10.04 27.38
CA TRP A 31 -28.03 -10.84 28.59
C TRP A 31 -26.79 -10.88 29.51
N CYS A 32 -25.63 -10.42 29.04
CA CYS A 32 -24.37 -10.46 29.77
C CYS A 32 -24.30 -9.35 30.84
N GLY A 33 -24.34 -9.74 32.11
CA GLY A 33 -24.23 -8.84 33.27
C GLY A 33 -22.95 -8.00 33.29
N PRO A 34 -21.75 -8.63 33.21
CA PRO A 34 -20.47 -7.89 33.16
C PRO A 34 -20.38 -6.92 31.97
N CYS A 35 -20.96 -7.28 30.83
CA CYS A 35 -21.02 -6.44 29.64
C CYS A 35 -21.83 -5.15 29.89
N LYS A 36 -22.96 -5.25 30.60
CA LYS A 36 -23.77 -4.09 31.01
C LYS A 36 -22.99 -3.18 31.97
N PHE A 37 -22.22 -3.76 32.88
CA PHE A 37 -21.44 -3.01 33.86
C PHE A 37 -20.32 -2.19 33.20
N ILE A 38 -19.58 -2.77 32.25
CA ILE A 38 -18.47 -2.08 31.59
C ILE A 38 -18.94 -1.11 30.49
N LYS A 39 -20.15 -1.27 29.94
CA LYS A 39 -20.67 -0.46 28.83
C LYS A 39 -20.51 1.06 29.02
N PRO A 40 -20.89 1.68 30.16
CA PRO A 40 -20.78 3.12 30.35
C PRO A 40 -19.32 3.60 30.35
N PHE A 41 -18.41 2.79 30.88
CA PHE A 41 -16.97 3.10 30.87
C PHE A 41 -16.42 3.12 29.44
N VAL A 42 -16.80 2.13 28.61
CA VAL A 42 -16.40 2.11 27.19
C VAL A 42 -17.00 3.29 26.42
N ASP A 43 -18.26 3.65 26.69
CA ASP A 43 -18.90 4.84 26.09
C ASP A 43 -18.16 6.14 26.46
N GLN A 44 -17.67 6.25 27.69
CA GLN A 44 -16.86 7.39 28.15
C GLN A 44 -15.50 7.42 27.46
N LEU A 45 -14.81 6.28 27.33
CA LEU A 45 -13.55 6.19 26.59
C LEU A 45 -13.75 6.66 25.14
N TYR A 46 -14.81 6.22 24.47
CA TYR A 46 -15.11 6.65 23.11
C TYR A 46 -15.44 8.14 22.97
N GLN A 47 -15.74 8.87 24.05
CA GLN A 47 -15.85 10.33 23.96
C GLN A 47 -14.49 11.05 23.99
N LYS A 48 -13.44 10.42 24.52
CA LYS A 48 -12.17 11.10 24.72
C LYS A 48 -11.48 11.46 23.40
N ASP A 49 -10.89 12.64 23.36
CA ASP A 49 -10.19 13.15 22.17
C ASP A 49 -8.97 12.32 21.77
N GLU A 50 -8.28 11.73 22.76
CA GLU A 50 -7.13 10.84 22.54
C GLU A 50 -7.47 9.62 21.67
N TYR A 51 -8.72 9.17 21.68
CA TYR A 51 -9.19 7.99 20.94
C TYR A 51 -10.05 8.39 19.72
N LYS A 52 -9.92 9.62 19.20
CA LYS A 52 -10.69 10.06 18.02
C LYS A 52 -10.40 9.30 16.73
N LYS A 53 -9.21 8.71 16.62
CA LYS A 53 -8.75 7.97 15.44
C LYS A 53 -9.00 6.46 15.50
N ILE A 54 -9.56 5.99 16.61
CA ILE A 54 -9.90 4.59 16.80
C ILE A 54 -11.42 4.50 16.72
N GLU A 55 -11.93 3.73 15.78
CA GLU A 55 -13.36 3.46 15.71
C GLU A 55 -13.74 2.37 16.70
N PHE A 56 -14.83 2.56 17.44
CA PHE A 56 -15.31 1.57 18.39
C PHE A 56 -16.59 0.97 17.83
N VAL A 57 -16.70 -0.35 17.84
CA VAL A 57 -17.93 -1.04 17.44
C VAL A 57 -18.28 -2.12 18.44
N ARG A 58 -19.57 -2.44 18.51
CA ARG A 58 -20.10 -3.55 19.29
C ARG A 58 -20.51 -4.67 18.38
N ILE A 59 -20.13 -5.88 18.77
CA ILE A 59 -20.51 -7.11 18.11
C ILE A 59 -21.33 -7.90 19.12
N ASP A 60 -22.64 -7.98 18.86
CA ASP A 60 -23.51 -8.82 19.66
C ASP A 60 -23.33 -10.28 19.22
N THR A 61 -22.97 -11.15 20.18
CA THR A 61 -22.66 -12.55 19.89
C THR A 61 -23.84 -13.33 19.33
N ASP A 62 -25.06 -12.90 19.63
CA ASP A 62 -26.29 -13.55 19.15
C ASP A 62 -26.65 -13.06 17.73
N THR A 63 -26.18 -11.87 17.35
CA THR A 63 -26.49 -11.24 16.05
C THR A 63 -25.48 -11.64 14.97
N VAL A 64 -24.19 -11.70 15.29
CA VAL A 64 -23.13 -11.98 14.31
C VAL A 64 -22.16 -13.07 14.79
N PRO A 65 -22.63 -14.33 14.94
CA PRO A 65 -21.85 -15.42 15.53
C PRO A 65 -20.63 -15.84 14.69
N ASP A 66 -20.68 -15.64 13.37
CA ASP A 66 -19.57 -15.96 12.46
C ASP A 66 -18.33 -15.12 12.77
N VAL A 67 -18.52 -13.84 13.07
CA VAL A 67 -17.43 -12.93 13.47
C VAL A 67 -16.86 -13.34 14.82
N CYS A 68 -17.71 -13.79 15.75
CA CYS A 68 -17.23 -14.32 17.04
C CYS A 68 -16.34 -15.55 16.86
N THR A 69 -16.71 -16.42 15.92
CA THR A 69 -15.94 -17.63 15.57
C THR A 69 -14.61 -17.24 14.92
N GLN A 70 -14.63 -16.29 13.98
CA GLN A 70 -13.44 -15.78 13.30
C GLN A 70 -12.38 -15.27 14.29
N PHE A 71 -12.81 -14.56 15.34
CA PHE A 71 -11.93 -14.02 16.38
C PHE A 71 -11.75 -14.95 17.58
N GLY A 72 -12.18 -16.22 17.51
CA GLY A 72 -12.00 -17.20 18.59
C GLY A 72 -12.55 -16.72 19.93
N ILE A 73 -13.71 -16.04 19.93
CA ILE A 73 -14.28 -15.44 21.14
C ILE A 73 -14.87 -16.55 22.02
N SER A 74 -14.19 -16.85 23.12
CA SER A 74 -14.58 -17.88 24.08
C SER A 74 -15.31 -17.33 25.32
N GLY A 75 -15.43 -16.00 25.44
CA GLY A 75 -16.08 -15.35 26.58
C GLY A 75 -16.36 -13.87 26.30
N ILE A 76 -17.36 -13.32 27.00
CA ILE A 76 -17.75 -11.91 26.89
C ILE A 76 -17.84 -11.24 28.28
N PRO A 77 -17.52 -9.93 28.40
CA PRO A 77 -17.08 -9.05 27.31
C PRO A 77 -15.64 -9.36 26.89
N SER A 78 -15.37 -9.23 25.58
CA SER A 78 -14.02 -9.34 25.02
C SER A 78 -13.77 -8.13 24.13
N PHE A 79 -12.57 -7.56 24.24
CA PHE A 79 -12.17 -6.40 23.45
C PHE A 79 -11.00 -6.79 22.56
N VAL A 80 -11.18 -6.70 21.25
CA VAL A 80 -10.14 -6.99 20.26
C VAL A 80 -9.73 -5.69 19.58
N LEU A 81 -8.44 -5.40 19.58
CA LEU A 81 -7.86 -4.23 18.94
C LEU A 81 -7.33 -4.64 17.57
N LEU A 82 -7.76 -3.92 16.54
CA LEU A 82 -7.38 -4.17 15.15
C LEU A 82 -6.56 -3.02 14.58
N GLU A 83 -5.57 -3.37 13.77
CA GLU A 83 -4.86 -2.48 12.86
C GLU A 83 -4.92 -3.09 11.45
N LEU A 84 -5.45 -2.34 10.48
CA LEU A 84 -5.64 -2.80 9.09
C LEU A 84 -6.33 -4.17 9.01
N GLY A 85 -7.39 -4.35 9.81
CA GLY A 85 -8.16 -5.59 9.89
C GLY A 85 -7.47 -6.77 10.58
N LYS A 86 -6.22 -6.62 11.03
CA LYS A 86 -5.49 -7.65 11.77
C LYS A 86 -5.55 -7.40 13.27
N GLU A 87 -5.76 -8.46 14.04
CA GLU A 87 -5.68 -8.41 15.50
C GLU A 87 -4.26 -8.13 15.95
N ILE A 88 -4.09 -7.08 16.78
CA ILE A 88 -2.81 -6.67 17.32
C ILE A 88 -2.73 -6.79 18.84
N ASP A 89 -3.88 -6.78 19.52
CA ASP A 89 -3.98 -6.89 20.98
C ASP A 89 -5.41 -7.29 21.37
N ARG A 90 -5.56 -7.84 22.57
CA ARG A 90 -6.84 -8.30 23.10
C ARG A 90 -6.89 -8.13 24.61
N VAL A 91 -8.04 -7.66 25.11
CA VAL A 91 -8.31 -7.54 26.54
C VAL A 91 -9.48 -8.43 26.94
N THR A 92 -9.18 -9.42 27.79
CA THR A 92 -10.13 -10.33 28.42
C THR A 92 -9.82 -10.39 29.92
N GLY A 93 -10.44 -9.55 30.75
CA GLY A 93 -10.12 -9.52 32.17
C GLY A 93 -10.29 -8.15 32.82
N ASP A 94 -9.22 -7.59 33.38
CA ASP A 94 -9.24 -6.31 34.08
C ASP A 94 -9.47 -5.14 33.12
N PHE A 95 -10.73 -4.96 32.74
CA PHE A 95 -11.13 -3.96 31.74
C PHE A 95 -10.89 -2.52 32.20
N GLN A 96 -10.76 -2.26 33.51
CA GLN A 96 -10.54 -0.89 33.98
C GLN A 96 -9.07 -0.48 33.86
N ALA A 97 -8.14 -1.40 34.06
CA ALA A 97 -6.71 -1.15 33.92
C ALA A 97 -6.21 -1.39 32.48
N ASP A 98 -6.58 -2.52 31.89
CA ASP A 98 -5.94 -3.01 30.67
C ASP A 98 -6.51 -2.34 29.41
N LEU A 99 -7.81 -2.05 29.37
CA LEU A 99 -8.45 -1.45 28.20
C LEU A 99 -7.92 -0.04 27.91
N PRO A 100 -7.79 0.89 28.88
CA PRO A 100 -7.15 2.17 28.62
C PRO A 100 -5.70 2.03 28.17
N LEU A 101 -4.94 1.10 28.75
CA LEU A 101 -3.54 0.88 28.37
C LEU A 101 -3.41 0.40 26.90
N ALA A 102 -4.21 -0.59 26.51
CA ALA A 102 -4.25 -1.10 25.15
C ALA A 102 -4.69 0.00 24.15
N LEU A 103 -5.73 0.77 24.50
CA LEU A 103 -6.19 1.90 23.69
C LEU A 103 -5.16 3.01 23.58
N SER A 104 -4.42 3.32 24.63
CA SER A 104 -3.34 4.32 24.58
C SER A 104 -2.19 3.87 23.70
N LYS A 105 -1.81 2.58 23.71
CA LYS A 105 -0.83 2.03 22.76
C LYS A 105 -1.33 2.15 21.31
N LEU A 106 -2.59 1.80 21.06
CA LEU A 106 -3.19 1.93 19.74
C LEU A 106 -3.31 3.39 19.29
N ALA A 107 -3.63 4.29 20.20
CA ALA A 107 -3.72 5.72 19.95
C ALA A 107 -2.34 6.33 19.63
N GLN A 108 -1.28 5.86 20.28
CA GLN A 108 0.09 6.25 19.94
C GLN A 108 0.48 5.79 18.54
N ARG A 109 0.12 4.56 18.14
CA ARG A 109 0.29 4.06 16.76
C ARG A 109 -0.49 4.94 15.77
N ALA A 110 -1.77 5.20 16.07
CA ALA A 110 -2.61 6.08 15.25
C ALA A 110 -2.15 7.54 15.20
N ALA A 111 -1.52 8.05 16.26
CA ALA A 111 -0.94 9.38 16.29
C ALA A 111 0.38 9.44 15.51
N GLY A 112 1.21 8.39 15.59
CA GLY A 112 2.40 8.19 14.76
C GLY A 112 2.04 8.19 13.28
N ASP A 113 1.05 7.39 12.91
CA ASP A 113 0.56 7.32 11.53
C ASP A 113 -0.10 8.63 11.09
N ALA A 114 -0.81 9.32 11.96
CA ALA A 114 -1.33 10.64 11.62
C ALA A 114 -0.26 11.72 11.51
N SER A 115 0.87 11.63 12.21
CA SER A 115 1.99 12.54 11.97
C SER A 115 2.66 12.30 10.61
N VAL A 116 2.48 11.10 10.04
CA VAL A 116 2.86 10.72 8.68
C VAL A 116 1.76 11.12 7.67
N GLU A 117 0.49 10.85 7.96
CA GLU A 117 -0.68 11.13 7.12
C GLU A 117 -1.08 12.62 7.11
N GLN A 118 -0.85 13.38 8.18
CA GLN A 118 -1.11 14.83 8.25
C GLN A 118 0.00 15.63 7.54
N ARG A 119 1.20 15.04 7.40
CA ARG A 119 2.21 15.47 6.42
C ARG A 119 1.83 15.09 4.99
N ALA A 120 1.11 13.98 4.79
CA ALA A 120 0.69 13.50 3.46
C ALA A 120 -0.65 14.08 2.94
N SER A 121 -1.54 14.59 3.80
CA SER A 121 -2.91 15.00 3.41
C SER A 121 -3.14 16.51 3.35
N THR A 122 -2.26 17.34 3.95
CA THR A 122 -2.37 18.81 3.89
C THR A 122 -1.51 19.43 2.78
N VAL A 123 -0.65 18.62 2.15
CA VAL A 123 0.12 19.01 0.97
C VAL A 123 -0.17 17.92 -0.05
N GLN A 124 -0.95 18.21 -1.11
CA GLN A 124 -0.84 17.41 -2.33
C GLN A 124 0.66 17.33 -2.64
N SER A 125 1.25 16.14 -2.53
CA SER A 125 2.69 15.96 -2.70
C SER A 125 3.12 16.62 -4.00
N ALA A 126 4.30 17.25 -4.03
CA ALA A 126 4.82 17.85 -5.27
C ALA A 126 4.78 16.82 -6.41
N VAL A 127 5.11 15.57 -6.08
CA VAL A 127 4.99 14.40 -6.94
C VAL A 127 3.56 14.21 -7.47
N PHE A 128 2.53 14.23 -6.62
CA PHE A 128 1.14 14.10 -7.07
C PHE A 128 0.74 15.20 -8.07
N LYS A 129 1.18 16.45 -7.85
CA LYS A 129 0.90 17.55 -8.79
C LYS A 129 1.57 17.32 -10.13
N ASP A 130 2.81 16.82 -10.12
CA ASP A 130 3.58 16.53 -11.34
C ASP A 130 2.95 15.41 -12.17
N VAL A 131 2.36 14.42 -11.50
CA VAL A 131 1.74 13.25 -12.15
C VAL A 131 0.22 13.34 -12.31
N GLN A 132 -0.42 14.40 -11.84
CA GLN A 132 -1.88 14.53 -11.82
C GLN A 132 -2.52 14.28 -13.20
N LYS A 133 -1.84 14.69 -14.28
CA LYS A 133 -2.30 14.49 -15.67
C LYS A 133 -2.41 13.02 -16.10
N PHE A 134 -1.71 12.12 -15.42
CA PHE A 134 -1.71 10.67 -15.69
C PHE A 134 -2.69 9.90 -14.81
N ILE A 135 -3.31 10.54 -13.82
CA ILE A 135 -4.23 9.90 -12.88
C ILE A 135 -5.67 10.17 -13.34
N PRO A 136 -6.39 9.17 -13.88
CA PRO A 136 -7.77 9.39 -14.31
C PRO A 136 -8.69 9.63 -13.12
N ASN A 137 -9.86 10.22 -13.38
CA ASN A 137 -10.86 10.47 -12.34
C ASN A 137 -11.26 9.16 -11.63
N GLY A 138 -11.25 9.19 -10.29
CA GLY A 138 -11.57 8.03 -9.47
C GLY A 138 -10.39 7.08 -9.19
N PHE A 139 -9.20 7.40 -9.69
CA PHE A 139 -7.95 6.71 -9.37
C PHE A 139 -7.10 7.51 -8.39
N GLU A 140 -6.17 6.83 -7.73
CA GLU A 140 -5.23 7.37 -6.75
C GLU A 140 -3.84 6.73 -6.91
N LEU A 141 -2.86 7.26 -6.18
CA LEU A 141 -1.54 6.62 -6.06
C LEU A 141 -1.59 5.51 -5.02
N LEU A 142 -1.12 4.32 -5.39
CA LEU A 142 -1.12 3.13 -4.54
C LEU A 142 0.19 2.94 -3.77
N ASN A 143 1.18 3.80 -3.95
CA ASN A 143 2.50 3.65 -3.31
C ASN A 143 2.44 3.60 -1.77
N ASN A 144 1.44 4.25 -1.17
CA ASN A 144 1.24 4.27 0.29
C ASN A 144 0.75 2.93 0.86
N ILE A 145 0.25 2.02 0.02
CA ILE A 145 -0.21 0.69 0.43
C ILE A 145 0.79 -0.42 0.07
N ILE A 146 2.00 -0.08 -0.40
CA ILE A 146 3.07 -1.05 -0.66
C ILE A 146 3.57 -1.64 0.67
N HIS A 147 3.62 -2.96 0.75
CA HIS A 147 4.26 -3.70 1.83
C HIS A 147 5.76 -3.84 1.55
N PHE A 148 6.55 -2.88 2.05
CA PHE A 148 7.99 -2.83 1.81
C PHE A 148 8.77 -4.03 2.39
N GLY A 149 8.26 -4.69 3.44
CA GLY A 149 8.91 -5.85 4.06
C GLY A 149 9.05 -7.03 3.10
N ASP A 150 7.99 -7.33 2.35
CA ASP A 150 7.93 -8.47 1.41
C ASP A 150 8.27 -8.08 -0.03
N SER A 151 8.37 -6.78 -0.32
CA SER A 151 8.78 -6.31 -1.65
C SER A 151 10.30 -6.51 -1.82
N VAL A 152 10.74 -6.91 -3.00
CA VAL A 152 12.14 -7.24 -3.32
C VAL A 152 12.51 -6.61 -4.65
N ALA A 153 13.78 -6.25 -4.84
CA ALA A 153 14.32 -5.89 -6.14
C ALA A 153 15.60 -6.71 -6.40
N LEU A 154 15.79 -7.15 -7.64
CA LEU A 154 16.95 -7.94 -8.08
C LEU A 154 17.71 -7.19 -9.17
N ASN A 155 19.04 -7.27 -9.09
CA ASN A 155 19.96 -6.52 -9.95
C ASN A 155 19.66 -5.02 -9.92
N ILE A 156 19.43 -4.45 -8.73
CA ILE A 156 19.11 -3.04 -8.54
C ILE A 156 20.00 -2.48 -7.43
N MET A 157 20.67 -1.37 -7.72
CA MET A 157 21.43 -0.57 -6.76
C MET A 157 20.92 0.86 -6.71
N ALA A 158 21.06 1.49 -5.55
CA ALA A 158 20.78 2.90 -5.41
C ALA A 158 21.91 3.73 -6.04
N LEU A 159 21.57 4.81 -6.73
CA LEU A 159 22.57 5.65 -7.38
C LEU A 159 23.47 6.38 -6.38
N GLN A 160 22.92 6.81 -5.24
CA GLN A 160 23.66 7.55 -4.22
C GLN A 160 24.35 6.61 -3.21
N LYS A 161 25.65 6.82 -2.95
CA LYS A 161 26.45 6.01 -2.00
C LYS A 161 25.92 5.96 -0.56
N ASN A 162 25.14 6.96 -0.16
CA ASN A 162 24.61 7.08 1.20
C ASN A 162 23.16 6.61 1.32
N ASN A 163 22.57 6.03 0.27
CA ASN A 163 21.21 5.52 0.28
C ASN A 163 21.20 4.02 0.02
N ASP A 164 21.13 3.21 1.07
CA ASP A 164 21.03 1.75 0.94
C ASP A 164 19.57 1.26 0.73
N ASP A 165 18.57 2.16 0.80
CA ASP A 165 17.17 1.82 0.62
C ASP A 165 16.80 1.84 -0.88
N ILE A 166 17.11 0.76 -1.59
CA ILE A 166 16.72 0.58 -3.00
C ILE A 166 15.19 0.66 -3.21
N LYS A 167 14.40 0.45 -2.16
CA LYS A 167 12.94 0.53 -2.22
C LYS A 167 12.46 2.00 -2.11
N ASN A 168 13.35 2.96 -1.88
CA ASN A 168 13.03 4.40 -1.91
C ASN A 168 12.43 4.80 -3.26
N VAL A 169 12.82 4.14 -4.36
CA VAL A 169 12.26 4.30 -5.72
C VAL A 169 10.74 4.08 -5.78
N LEU A 170 10.19 3.26 -4.87
CA LEU A 170 8.76 2.93 -4.80
C LEU A 170 7.99 3.82 -3.80
N ARG A 171 8.64 4.78 -3.14
CA ARG A 171 7.94 5.70 -2.22
C ARG A 171 7.33 6.84 -3.01
N GLU A 172 6.12 7.28 -2.63
CA GLU A 172 5.52 8.48 -3.22
C GLU A 172 6.36 9.73 -2.91
N ASN A 173 6.84 9.84 -1.68
CA ASN A 173 7.68 10.93 -1.20
C ASN A 173 9.00 10.35 -0.67
N PRO A 174 9.96 10.07 -1.56
CA PRO A 174 11.23 9.51 -1.16
C PRO A 174 12.02 10.47 -0.27
N LYS A 175 12.82 9.91 0.64
CA LYS A 175 13.78 10.71 1.40
C LYS A 175 15.04 10.84 0.57
N GLY A 176 15.33 12.04 0.07
CA GLY A 176 16.47 12.27 -0.82
C GLY A 176 16.25 11.68 -2.21
N ASP A 177 17.36 11.42 -2.91
CA ASP A 177 17.35 10.83 -4.24
C ASP A 177 16.90 9.36 -4.19
N ALA A 178 15.92 9.03 -5.02
CA ALA A 178 15.31 7.71 -5.12
C ALA A 178 15.83 6.92 -6.32
N THR A 179 16.74 7.51 -7.09
CA THR A 179 17.24 6.95 -8.34
C THR A 179 17.97 5.64 -8.08
N VAL A 180 17.60 4.65 -8.87
CA VAL A 180 18.22 3.32 -8.89
C VAL A 180 18.68 3.00 -10.30
N TYR A 181 19.65 2.11 -10.40
CA TYR A 181 20.19 1.60 -11.64
C TYR A 181 20.38 0.09 -11.53
N THR A 182 20.50 -0.60 -12.68
CA THR A 182 20.81 -2.03 -12.71
C THR A 182 22.31 -2.26 -12.52
N ASP A 183 22.72 -3.22 -11.70
CA ASP A 183 24.12 -3.34 -11.25
C ASP A 183 25.03 -4.01 -12.30
N ALA A 184 24.66 -5.21 -12.76
CA ALA A 184 25.55 -6.04 -13.58
C ALA A 184 25.25 -6.02 -15.09
N ASP A 185 24.01 -5.79 -15.46
CA ASP A 185 23.52 -5.80 -16.84
C ASP A 185 22.31 -4.85 -16.94
N SER A 186 21.71 -4.72 -18.12
CA SER A 186 20.57 -3.82 -18.34
C SER A 186 19.23 -4.27 -17.70
N GLN A 187 19.15 -5.47 -17.14
CA GLN A 187 17.90 -6.06 -16.67
C GLN A 187 17.66 -5.83 -15.17
N GLY A 188 16.50 -5.28 -14.85
CA GLY A 188 16.07 -5.05 -13.48
C GLY A 188 14.74 -5.72 -13.17
N LEU A 189 14.54 -6.19 -11.94
CA LEU A 189 13.29 -6.82 -11.56
C LEU A 189 12.81 -6.37 -10.18
N PHE A 190 11.59 -5.85 -10.11
CA PHE A 190 10.93 -5.41 -8.88
C PHE A 190 9.73 -6.29 -8.57
N PHE A 191 9.73 -6.92 -7.40
CA PHE A 191 8.57 -7.58 -6.81
C PHE A 191 7.93 -6.64 -5.79
N VAL A 192 6.71 -6.19 -6.06
CA VAL A 192 5.96 -5.25 -5.24
C VAL A 192 4.76 -5.95 -4.62
N GLN A 193 4.73 -6.02 -3.30
CA GLN A 193 3.60 -6.54 -2.52
C GLN A 193 2.69 -5.38 -2.10
N LEU A 194 1.38 -5.50 -2.29
CA LEU A 194 0.38 -4.56 -1.77
C LEU A 194 -0.25 -5.13 -0.49
N ASN A 195 -0.54 -4.24 0.47
CA ASN A 195 -1.21 -4.59 1.72
C ASN A 195 -2.65 -5.07 1.50
N ASN A 196 -3.32 -4.50 0.49
CA ASN A 196 -4.70 -4.80 0.12
C ASN A 196 -4.79 -5.16 -1.36
N ILE A 197 -5.75 -6.03 -1.71
CA ILE A 197 -6.10 -6.28 -3.11
C ILE A 197 -6.56 -4.97 -3.74
N SER A 198 -5.99 -4.63 -4.88
CA SER A 198 -6.21 -3.35 -5.56
C SER A 198 -6.39 -3.52 -7.06
N LYS A 199 -7.01 -2.53 -7.70
CA LYS A 199 -7.05 -2.44 -9.16
C LYS A 199 -5.90 -1.57 -9.61
N VAL A 200 -5.03 -2.05 -10.51
CA VAL A 200 -3.87 -1.27 -11.00
C VAL A 200 -4.10 -0.88 -12.45
N HIS A 201 -4.19 0.42 -12.70
CA HIS A 201 -4.47 1.00 -14.01
C HIS A 201 -3.21 1.22 -14.83
N SER A 202 -2.21 1.88 -14.24
CA SER A 202 -0.95 2.18 -14.89
C SER A 202 0.19 2.23 -13.88
N ILE A 203 1.41 2.09 -14.40
CA ILE A 203 2.65 2.31 -13.66
C ILE A 203 3.31 3.53 -14.27
N LEU A 204 3.68 4.50 -13.45
CA LEU A 204 4.41 5.67 -13.91
C LEU A 204 5.88 5.48 -13.58
N LEU A 205 6.73 5.63 -14.58
CA LEU A 205 8.18 5.60 -14.43
C LEU A 205 8.70 7.02 -14.65
N LYS A 206 9.49 7.53 -13.71
CA LYS A 206 10.22 8.77 -13.92
C LYS A 206 11.56 8.44 -14.55
N LEU A 207 11.74 8.88 -15.80
CA LEU A 207 12.86 8.53 -16.66
C LEU A 207 13.67 9.77 -17.00
N SER A 208 14.98 9.63 -16.89
CA SER A 208 15.91 10.77 -16.86
C SER A 208 17.32 10.23 -16.98
N LYS A 209 18.21 10.99 -17.64
CA LYS A 209 19.64 10.68 -17.53
C LYS A 209 20.11 11.15 -16.16
N PRO A 210 20.68 10.27 -15.33
CA PRO A 210 21.21 10.67 -14.04
C PRO A 210 22.29 11.73 -14.27
N GLN A 211 22.23 12.83 -13.51
CA GLN A 211 23.27 13.84 -13.57
C GLN A 211 24.41 13.48 -12.64
N ALA A 212 25.64 13.84 -13.03
CA ALA A 212 26.81 13.78 -12.17
C ALA A 212 26.53 14.55 -10.86
N GLY A 213 26.31 13.80 -9.78
CA GLY A 213 26.16 14.32 -8.43
C GLY A 213 27.41 14.06 -7.61
N GLU A 214 27.62 14.83 -6.54
CA GLU A 214 28.63 14.46 -5.55
C GLU A 214 28.19 13.17 -4.85
N ASN A 215 29.04 12.13 -4.88
CA ASN A 215 28.90 10.87 -4.14
C ASN A 215 27.91 9.82 -4.72
N THR A 216 27.94 9.60 -6.03
CA THR A 216 27.28 8.47 -6.71
C THR A 216 28.09 7.17 -6.64
N ASN A 217 27.40 6.03 -6.78
CA ASN A 217 27.99 4.70 -6.92
C ASN A 217 28.64 4.50 -8.28
N LEU A 218 28.09 5.14 -9.31
CA LEU A 218 28.69 5.25 -10.65
C LEU A 218 29.65 6.44 -10.71
N ASP A 219 30.76 6.29 -11.44
CA ASP A 219 31.66 7.39 -11.75
C ASP A 219 31.12 8.30 -12.87
N ALA A 220 31.90 9.33 -13.22
CA ALA A 220 31.44 10.33 -14.19
C ALA A 220 31.36 9.80 -15.62
N GLU A 221 32.20 8.82 -15.98
CA GLU A 221 32.23 8.20 -17.31
C GLU A 221 31.03 7.24 -17.44
N GLU A 222 30.82 6.40 -16.41
CA GLU A 222 29.66 5.49 -16.34
C GLU A 222 28.32 6.25 -16.40
N LEU A 223 28.23 7.41 -15.74
CA LEU A 223 27.03 8.25 -15.77
C LEU A 223 26.75 8.89 -17.13
N GLU A 224 27.80 9.23 -17.88
CA GLU A 224 27.68 9.91 -19.17
C GLU A 224 27.37 8.93 -20.31
N ASP A 225 28.11 7.83 -20.33
CA ASP A 225 28.20 6.92 -21.48
C ASP A 225 27.55 5.56 -21.25
N GLU A 226 27.43 5.09 -20.00
CA GLU A 226 26.94 3.73 -19.67
C GLU A 226 25.52 3.74 -19.04
N CYS A 227 24.84 4.89 -19.03
CA CYS A 227 23.48 5.01 -18.50
C CYS A 227 22.43 5.12 -19.60
N GLN A 228 21.39 4.29 -19.48
CA GLN A 228 20.23 4.28 -20.37
C GLN A 228 18.90 4.29 -19.61
N HIS A 229 17.82 4.52 -20.34
CA HIS A 229 16.46 4.32 -19.85
C HIS A 229 15.99 2.89 -20.19
N PRO A 230 14.97 2.37 -19.49
CA PRO A 230 14.35 1.12 -19.92
C PRO A 230 13.75 1.29 -21.32
N SER A 231 14.04 0.33 -22.21
CA SER A 231 13.46 0.19 -23.55
C SER A 231 12.22 -0.71 -23.53
N VAL A 232 12.17 -1.67 -22.59
CA VAL A 232 11.07 -2.62 -22.43
C VAL A 232 10.66 -2.71 -20.96
N VAL A 233 9.35 -2.74 -20.73
CA VAL A 233 8.77 -3.01 -19.41
C VAL A 233 7.75 -4.14 -19.54
N LYS A 234 7.93 -5.19 -18.75
CA LYS A 234 6.97 -6.30 -18.64
C LYS A 234 6.41 -6.38 -17.25
N VAL A 235 5.12 -6.70 -17.14
CA VAL A 235 4.41 -6.70 -15.86
C VAL A 235 3.56 -7.96 -15.71
N TRP A 236 3.64 -8.59 -14.53
CA TRP A 236 2.80 -9.70 -14.10
C TRP A 236 2.22 -9.43 -12.73
N ALA A 237 0.90 -9.61 -12.59
CA ALA A 237 0.20 -9.61 -11.32
C ALA A 237 0.08 -11.00 -10.72
N ASN A 238 0.03 -11.06 -9.39
CA ASN A 238 -0.33 -12.24 -8.58
C ASN A 238 0.57 -13.46 -8.80
N LYS A 239 1.85 -13.22 -9.09
CA LYS A 239 2.86 -14.27 -8.94
C LYS A 239 3.19 -14.43 -7.45
N PRO A 240 3.39 -15.65 -6.96
CA PRO A 240 3.62 -15.91 -5.53
C PRO A 240 4.97 -15.41 -5.03
N SER A 241 5.91 -15.18 -5.95
CA SER A 241 7.26 -14.72 -5.66
C SER A 241 7.77 -13.84 -6.81
N ILE A 242 8.95 -13.28 -6.58
CA ILE A 242 9.75 -12.65 -7.62
C ILE A 242 10.08 -13.67 -8.73
N LEU A 243 10.04 -13.23 -9.99
CA LEU A 243 10.41 -14.04 -11.16
C LEU A 243 11.94 -14.11 -11.31
N SER A 244 12.41 -15.16 -12.00
CA SER A 244 13.79 -15.20 -12.50
C SER A 244 13.93 -14.32 -13.76
N PHE A 245 15.15 -13.88 -14.07
CA PHE A 245 15.43 -13.13 -15.29
C PHE A 245 15.12 -13.95 -16.55
N ASP A 246 15.49 -15.23 -16.58
CA ASP A 246 15.18 -16.13 -17.70
C ASP A 246 13.66 -16.23 -17.96
N ASP A 247 12.87 -16.40 -16.89
CA ASP A 247 11.40 -16.47 -17.01
C ASP A 247 10.82 -15.12 -17.48
N ALA A 248 11.32 -14.00 -16.96
CA ALA A 248 10.81 -12.67 -17.29
C ALA A 248 11.18 -12.25 -18.72
N ALA A 249 12.44 -12.42 -19.12
CA ALA A 249 12.96 -12.09 -20.44
C ALA A 249 12.38 -13.01 -21.52
N GLY A 250 12.31 -14.32 -21.25
CA GLY A 250 11.80 -15.33 -22.18
C GLY A 250 10.27 -15.34 -22.36
N ASP A 251 9.50 -14.79 -21.41
CA ASP A 251 8.04 -14.80 -21.50
C ASP A 251 7.54 -13.80 -22.55
N THR A 252 7.02 -14.34 -23.66
CA THR A 252 6.38 -13.59 -24.75
C THR A 252 4.90 -13.27 -24.47
N ASN A 253 4.33 -13.87 -23.42
CA ASN A 253 2.93 -13.77 -23.02
C ASN A 253 2.73 -13.04 -21.68
N ALA A 254 3.70 -12.21 -21.27
CA ALA A 254 3.57 -11.38 -20.08
C ALA A 254 2.22 -10.62 -20.08
N GLN A 255 1.62 -10.47 -18.90
CA GLN A 255 0.27 -9.92 -18.79
C GLN A 255 0.20 -8.51 -19.38
N ASN A 256 1.27 -7.73 -19.21
CA ASN A 256 1.53 -6.48 -19.92
C ASN A 256 2.96 -6.45 -20.47
N VAL A 257 3.12 -5.88 -21.67
CA VAL A 257 4.43 -5.57 -22.29
C VAL A 257 4.30 -4.19 -22.91
N THR A 258 5.24 -3.30 -22.59
CA THR A 258 5.32 -1.94 -23.12
C THR A 258 6.74 -1.71 -23.64
N LYS A 259 6.85 -1.11 -24.82
CA LYS A 259 8.11 -0.59 -25.36
C LYS A 259 8.15 0.92 -25.15
N ILE A 260 9.31 1.42 -24.75
CA ILE A 260 9.57 2.83 -24.46
C ILE A 260 10.57 3.34 -25.49
N GLU A 261 10.22 4.43 -26.16
CA GLU A 261 11.05 5.03 -27.21
C GLU A 261 11.78 6.26 -26.65
N ALA A 262 12.96 6.57 -27.20
CA ALA A 262 13.79 7.69 -26.72
C ALA A 262 13.10 9.08 -26.79
N ALA A 263 12.09 9.24 -27.65
CA ALA A 263 11.31 10.48 -27.77
C ALA A 263 10.46 10.80 -26.54
N ASP A 264 10.24 9.82 -25.66
CA ASP A 264 9.39 9.97 -24.48
C ASP A 264 10.16 10.49 -23.24
N LEU A 265 11.37 11.02 -23.44
CA LEU A 265 12.32 11.40 -22.40
C LEU A 265 12.72 12.89 -22.49
N PRO A 266 13.08 13.54 -21.37
CA PRO A 266 12.97 13.08 -19.98
C PRO A 266 11.57 13.34 -19.38
N GLY A 267 11.25 12.67 -18.29
CA GLY A 267 10.06 12.93 -17.49
C GLY A 267 9.30 11.68 -17.09
N TRP A 268 8.02 11.85 -16.78
CA TRP A 268 7.13 10.74 -16.42
C TRP A 268 6.61 10.03 -17.66
N TYR A 269 6.83 8.72 -17.70
CA TYR A 269 6.31 7.81 -18.70
C TYR A 269 5.19 6.95 -18.10
N GLU A 270 4.05 6.86 -18.79
CA GLU A 270 2.92 6.03 -18.36
C GLU A 270 2.96 4.65 -19.04
N VAL A 271 3.34 3.64 -18.28
CA VAL A 271 3.15 2.23 -18.65
C VAL A 271 1.67 1.88 -18.43
N LYS A 272 0.87 2.11 -19.48
CA LYS A 272 -0.56 1.72 -19.48
C LYS A 272 -0.69 0.21 -19.41
N LEU A 273 -1.28 -0.28 -18.32
CA LEU A 273 -1.54 -1.70 -18.17
C LEU A 273 -2.81 -2.09 -18.93
N LYS A 274 -2.88 -3.35 -19.38
CA LYS A 274 -4.13 -3.98 -19.83
C LYS A 274 -5.08 -4.14 -18.65
N TYR A 275 -5.73 -3.06 -18.23
CA TYR A 275 -6.49 -2.94 -16.96
C TYR A 275 -7.43 -4.11 -16.65
N VAL A 276 -8.06 -4.70 -17.68
CA VAL A 276 -8.90 -5.91 -17.55
C VAL A 276 -8.19 -7.12 -16.92
N ARG A 277 -6.85 -7.19 -17.01
CA ARG A 277 -5.98 -8.22 -16.41
C ARG A 277 -5.49 -7.86 -15.01
N PHE A 278 -5.66 -6.61 -14.58
CA PHE A 278 -5.12 -6.04 -13.34
C PHE A 278 -6.24 -5.53 -12.42
N GLN A 279 -7.38 -6.24 -12.38
CA GLN A 279 -8.55 -5.89 -11.55
C GLN A 279 -8.45 -6.35 -10.09
N SER A 280 -7.60 -7.32 -9.80
CA SER A 280 -7.45 -7.90 -8.47
C SER A 280 -5.98 -8.20 -8.26
N VAL A 281 -5.19 -7.17 -7.92
CA VAL A 281 -3.74 -7.24 -7.81
C VAL A 281 -3.35 -7.19 -6.35
N GLN A 282 -2.62 -8.20 -5.90
CA GLN A 282 -1.98 -8.22 -4.60
C GLN A 282 -0.45 -8.15 -4.71
N THR A 283 0.11 -8.70 -5.78
CA THR A 283 1.54 -8.64 -6.08
C THR A 283 1.78 -8.19 -7.51
N LEU A 284 2.90 -7.52 -7.76
CA LEU A 284 3.37 -7.16 -9.09
C LEU A 284 4.83 -7.59 -9.25
N ASN A 285 5.15 -8.26 -10.36
CA ASN A 285 6.51 -8.32 -10.89
C ASN A 285 6.60 -7.27 -12.00
N ILE A 286 7.55 -6.35 -11.87
CA ILE A 286 7.86 -5.31 -12.85
C ILE A 286 9.28 -5.59 -13.32
N PHE A 287 9.40 -6.09 -14.54
CA PHE A 287 10.68 -6.30 -15.21
C PHE A 287 10.95 -5.13 -16.11
N VAL A 288 12.19 -4.64 -16.08
CA VAL A 288 12.69 -3.57 -16.93
C VAL A 288 13.94 -4.06 -17.63
N ASP A 289 14.13 -3.63 -18.88
CA ASP A 289 15.25 -4.02 -19.72
C ASP A 289 15.69 -2.82 -20.56
N GLY A 290 17.00 -2.68 -20.76
CA GLY A 290 17.61 -1.65 -21.60
C GLY A 290 17.62 -2.06 -23.06
N GLU A 291 18.13 -1.20 -23.95
CA GLU A 291 18.42 -1.62 -25.34
C GLU A 291 19.83 -2.19 -25.45
N ASP A 292 20.78 -1.61 -24.74
CA ASP A 292 22.17 -2.05 -24.72
C ASP A 292 22.42 -2.92 -23.48
N GLU A 293 22.78 -4.19 -23.65
CA GLU A 293 22.93 -5.14 -22.54
C GLU A 293 24.04 -4.75 -21.57
N ASP A 294 25.05 -4.02 -22.05
CA ASP A 294 26.23 -3.60 -21.29
C ASP A 294 25.98 -2.33 -20.46
N ASN A 295 24.90 -1.59 -20.71
CA ASN A 295 24.60 -0.33 -20.03
C ASN A 295 23.62 -0.48 -18.86
N HIS A 296 23.79 0.36 -17.85
CA HIS A 296 22.90 0.45 -16.69
C HIS A 296 21.54 1.05 -17.05
N THR A 297 20.46 0.34 -16.74
CA THR A 297 19.08 0.84 -16.87
C THR A 297 18.70 1.65 -15.64
N VAL A 298 18.44 2.94 -15.82
CA VAL A 298 18.22 3.90 -14.74
C VAL A 298 16.74 4.27 -14.59
N ILE A 299 16.25 4.30 -13.35
CA ILE A 299 14.88 4.68 -12.99
C ILE A 299 14.92 5.60 -11.78
N GLU A 300 14.36 6.81 -11.89
CA GLU A 300 14.33 7.76 -10.77
C GLU A 300 13.24 7.42 -9.75
N GLN A 301 12.06 7.01 -10.23
CA GLN A 301 10.91 6.74 -9.37
C GLN A 301 9.87 5.86 -10.07
N ILE A 302 9.20 5.00 -9.30
CA ILE A 302 8.12 4.13 -9.76
C ILE A 302 6.86 4.44 -8.94
N LEU A 303 5.80 4.89 -9.62
CA LEU A 303 4.48 5.11 -9.02
C LEU A 303 3.44 4.15 -9.57
N LEU A 304 2.53 3.72 -8.72
CA LEU A 304 1.42 2.85 -9.08
C LEU A 304 0.14 3.67 -9.06
N VAL A 305 -0.61 3.67 -10.16
CA VAL A 305 -1.91 4.35 -10.28
C VAL A 305 -3.01 3.31 -10.28
N GLY A 306 -4.02 3.48 -9.44
CA GLY A 306 -5.04 2.46 -9.27
C GLY A 306 -6.16 2.86 -8.32
N VAL A 307 -6.86 1.85 -7.80
CA VAL A 307 -7.88 1.99 -6.75
C VAL A 307 -7.57 0.99 -5.66
N SER A 308 -7.42 1.46 -4.42
CA SER A 308 -7.21 0.61 -3.26
C SER A 308 -8.50 -0.10 -2.82
N GLY A 309 -8.39 -1.38 -2.49
CA GLY A 309 -9.47 -2.21 -1.97
C GLY A 309 -10.44 -2.72 -3.03
N ASP A 310 -11.33 -3.62 -2.59
CA ASP A 310 -12.47 -4.11 -3.37
C ASP A 310 -13.56 -3.04 -3.47
N SER A 311 -13.22 -1.88 -4.03
CA SER A 311 -14.20 -0.95 -4.54
C SER A 311 -14.75 -1.54 -5.84
N ALA A 312 -15.61 -2.56 -5.71
CA ALA A 312 -16.68 -2.84 -6.64
C ALA A 312 -17.70 -1.69 -6.59
N LYS A 313 -17.25 -0.48 -6.95
CA LYS A 313 -18.17 0.46 -7.61
C LYS A 313 -18.25 -0.02 -9.05
N SER A 314 -19.14 -0.97 -9.30
CA SER A 314 -19.75 -1.09 -10.62
C SER A 314 -20.43 0.24 -10.91
N GLN A 315 -19.73 1.16 -11.58
CA GLN A 315 -20.47 2.16 -12.32
C GLN A 315 -21.12 1.43 -13.49
N PRO A 316 -22.46 1.54 -13.67
CA PRO A 316 -23.05 1.05 -14.90
C PRO A 316 -22.39 1.82 -16.05
N ILE A 317 -21.90 1.06 -17.04
CA ILE A 317 -21.56 1.61 -18.34
C ILE A 317 -22.88 2.16 -18.89
N ASN A 318 -23.01 3.48 -18.96
CA ASN A 318 -24.03 4.08 -19.81
C ASN A 318 -23.63 3.75 -21.24
N THR A 319 -24.26 2.73 -21.81
CA THR A 319 -24.43 2.63 -23.25
C THR A 319 -25.59 3.57 -23.59
N ASP A 320 -25.27 4.80 -23.98
CA ASP A 320 -26.21 5.64 -24.71
C ASP A 320 -26.07 5.31 -26.21
N ASP A 321 -27.24 5.07 -26.81
CA ASP A 321 -27.53 4.91 -28.24
C ASP A 321 -27.05 6.09 -29.11
#